data_AF-A0A8C0E6R8-F1
#
_entry.id   AF-A0A8C0E6R8-F1
#
_cell.length_a   1.000
_cell.length_b   1.000
_cell.length_c   1.000
_cell.angle_alpha   90.00
_cell.angle_beta   90.00
_cell.angle_gamma   90.00
#
_symmetry.space_group_name_H-M   'P 1'
#
loop_
_entity.id
_entity.type
_entity.pdbx_description
1 polymer ?
#
loop_
_entity_poly.entity_id
_entity_poly.type
_entity_poly.pdbx_seq_one_letter_code
_entity_poly.pdbx_strand_id
1 'polypeptide(L)'
;MQITCVRSNKTLCFVFQLRPKPPLLKILQVAGAQGETFTLKEVMHYLGQYIMVRQLYDKRQQHMVYCGGDQLGELLGLESFSVKDPSPVYDMLKRNLTSAAMAGRFVTVWASIFNVVLM
;
A
#
# COMPACT_ATOMS: atom_id res chain seq x y z
N MET A 1 5.64 12.29 22.47
CA MET A 1 6.88 11.59 22.86
C MET A 1 7.93 11.87 21.79
N GLN A 2 8.79 12.86 22.05
CA GLN A 2 9.97 13.10 21.23
C GLN A 2 11.10 12.22 21.75
N ILE A 3 11.83 11.56 20.86
CA ILE A 3 13.17 11.04 21.18
C ILE A 3 14.09 11.43 20.03
N THR A 4 14.92 12.42 20.33
CA THR A 4 16.16 12.78 19.65
C THR A 4 17.17 11.66 19.81
N CYS A 5 17.92 11.33 18.75
CA CYS A 5 19.20 10.61 18.87
C CYS A 5 20.22 11.31 17.98
N VAL A 6 21.30 11.75 18.60
CA VAL A 6 22.34 12.64 18.07
C VAL A 6 23.56 11.78 17.73
N ARG A 7 24.14 12.03 16.54
CA ARG A 7 25.56 11.75 16.18
C ARG A 7 25.96 10.34 15.70
N SER A 8 25.39 9.93 14.57
CA SER A 8 26.10 9.25 13.48
C SER A 8 25.18 9.28 12.25
N ASN A 9 25.70 9.47 11.04
CA ASN A 9 24.92 9.73 9.83
C ASN A 9 24.14 8.50 9.29
N LYS A 10 23.34 7.87 10.16
CA LYS A 10 22.45 6.74 9.90
C LYS A 10 21.18 6.95 10.73
N THR A 11 20.18 7.60 10.15
CA THR A 11 18.85 7.68 10.74
C THR A 11 18.25 6.28 10.78
N LEU A 12 18.27 5.64 11.96
CA LEU A 12 17.56 4.39 12.19
C LEU A 12 16.07 4.72 12.25
N CYS A 13 15.40 4.71 11.09
CA CYS A 13 13.95 4.84 11.06
C CYS A 13 13.37 3.46 11.39
N PHE A 14 12.71 3.34 12.54
CA PHE A 14 12.00 2.10 12.88
C PHE A 14 10.81 1.97 11.95
N VAL A 15 10.88 1.02 11.03
CA VAL A 15 9.78 0.71 10.11
C VAL A 15 8.99 -0.44 10.74
N PHE A 16 7.74 -0.16 11.10
CA PHE A 16 6.84 -1.22 11.52
C PHE A 16 6.57 -2.13 10.32
N GLN A 17 6.90 -3.42 10.49
CA GLN A 17 6.50 -4.44 9.54
C GLN A 17 5.06 -4.83 9.84
N LEU A 18 4.28 -4.96 8.79
CA LEU A 18 2.87 -5.32 8.81
C LEU A 18 2.74 -6.66 8.10
N ARG A 19 1.94 -7.56 8.66
CA ARG A 19 1.58 -8.83 8.04
C ARG A 19 0.14 -8.74 7.55
N PRO A 20 -0.09 -8.71 6.23
CA PRO A 20 -1.43 -8.74 5.67
C PRO A 20 -2.14 -10.06 5.97
N LYS A 21 -3.44 -10.00 6.21
CA LYS A 21 -4.31 -11.18 6.22
C LYS A 21 -4.32 -11.84 4.83
N PRO A 22 -4.60 -13.15 4.74
CA PRO A 22 -4.53 -13.90 3.48
C PRO A 22 -5.27 -13.25 2.28
N PRO A 23 -6.49 -12.68 2.43
CA PRO A 23 -7.17 -12.03 1.31
C PRO A 23 -6.40 -10.84 0.73
N LEU A 24 -5.89 -9.95 1.60
CA LEU A 24 -5.07 -8.81 1.18
C LEU A 24 -3.73 -9.29 0.61
N LEU A 25 -3.09 -10.28 1.24
CA LEU A 25 -1.81 -10.82 0.77
C LEU A 25 -1.89 -11.32 -0.68
N LYS A 26 -2.97 -12.03 -1.03
CA LYS A 26 -3.19 -12.55 -2.38
C LYS A 26 -3.28 -11.43 -3.42
N ILE A 27 -3.94 -10.31 -3.09
CA ILE A 27 -4.01 -9.12 -3.95
C ILE A 27 -2.61 -8.55 -4.18
N LEU A 28 -1.81 -8.40 -3.11
CA LEU A 28 -0.45 -7.87 -3.23
C LEU A 28 0.44 -8.80 -4.09
N GLN A 29 0.30 -10.13 -3.94
CA GLN A 29 1.06 -11.11 -4.72
C GLN A 29 0.71 -11.08 -6.22
N VAL A 30 -0.57 -10.89 -6.57
CA VAL A 30 -0.98 -10.68 -7.97
C VAL A 30 -0.32 -9.43 -8.56
N ALA A 31 -0.06 -8.42 -7.72
CA ALA A 31 0.68 -7.22 -8.10
C ALA A 31 2.21 -7.38 -8.08
N GLY A 32 2.73 -8.60 -7.85
CA GLY A 32 4.15 -8.91 -7.85
C GLY A 32 4.84 -8.86 -6.48
N ALA A 33 4.10 -8.68 -5.39
CA ALA A 33 4.69 -8.70 -4.05
C ALA A 33 5.22 -10.10 -3.67
N GLN A 34 6.38 -10.13 -3.02
CA GLN A 34 7.00 -11.35 -2.51
C GLN A 34 7.14 -11.30 -0.98
N GLY A 35 7.05 -12.46 -0.34
CA GLY A 35 7.10 -12.59 1.12
C GLY A 35 5.75 -12.32 1.80
N GLU A 36 5.79 -12.20 3.13
CA GLU A 36 4.59 -12.13 3.98
C GLU A 36 4.55 -10.89 4.87
N THR A 37 5.63 -10.10 4.91
CA THR A 37 5.74 -8.89 5.73
C THR A 37 6.09 -7.69 4.86
N PHE A 38 5.41 -6.59 5.11
CA PHE A 38 5.48 -5.37 4.32
C PHE A 38 5.40 -4.15 5.21
N THR A 39 6.02 -3.06 4.80
CA THR A 39 5.76 -1.73 5.34
C THR A 39 4.44 -1.19 4.78
N LEU A 40 3.82 -0.21 5.46
CA LEU A 40 2.62 0.46 4.92
C LEU A 40 2.87 1.04 3.52
N LYS A 41 4.08 1.57 3.29
CA LYS A 41 4.50 2.10 1.98
C LYS A 41 4.49 1.02 0.90
N GLU A 42 5.03 -0.16 1.17
CA GLU A 42 5.03 -1.29 0.23
C GLU A 42 3.60 -1.77 -0.04
N VAL A 43 2.75 -1.89 0.99
CA VAL A 43 1.34 -2.27 0.82
C VAL A 43 0.62 -1.28 -0.10
N MET A 44 0.76 0.02 0.13
CA MET A 44 0.15 1.05 -0.73
C MET A 44 0.68 1.00 -2.17
N HIS A 45 1.98 0.75 -2.34
CA HIS A 45 2.59 0.62 -3.65
C HIS A 45 1.99 -0.55 -4.44
N TYR A 46 1.94 -1.75 -3.84
CA TYR A 46 1.40 -2.94 -4.50
C TYR A 46 -0.12 -2.85 -4.73
N LEU A 47 -0.88 -2.15 -3.88
CA LEU A 47 -2.30 -1.87 -4.16
C LEU A 47 -2.46 -1.01 -5.42
N GLY A 48 -1.63 0.03 -5.59
CA GLY A 48 -1.62 0.83 -6.81
C GLY A 48 -1.29 -0.01 -8.05
N GLN A 49 -0.27 -0.88 -7.96
CA GLN A 49 0.09 -1.81 -9.03
C GLN A 49 -1.03 -2.79 -9.36
N TYR A 50 -1.72 -3.32 -8.36
CA TYR A 50 -2.87 -4.21 -8.57
C TYR A 50 -3.96 -3.53 -9.40
N ILE A 51 -4.35 -2.30 -9.04
CA ILE A 51 -5.35 -1.50 -9.75
C ILE A 51 -4.93 -1.26 -11.21
N MET A 52 -3.65 -0.99 -11.46
CA MET A 52 -3.10 -0.80 -12.81
C MET A 52 -3.15 -2.09 -13.63
N VAL A 53 -2.61 -3.20 -13.11
CA VAL A 53 -2.53 -4.49 -13.81
C VAL A 53 -3.93 -5.02 -14.14
N ARG A 54 -4.88 -4.84 -13.23
CA ARG A 54 -6.29 -5.22 -13.41
C ARG A 54 -7.10 -4.21 -14.22
N GLN A 55 -6.53 -3.05 -14.54
CA GLN A 55 -7.19 -1.92 -15.21
C GLN A 55 -8.52 -1.52 -14.54
N LEU A 56 -8.54 -1.48 -13.20
CA LEU A 56 -9.73 -1.14 -12.43
C LEU A 56 -10.02 0.37 -12.43
N TYR A 57 -9.22 1.19 -13.10
CA TYR A 57 -9.40 2.64 -13.16
C TYR A 57 -10.20 3.06 -14.39
N ASP A 58 -10.93 4.17 -14.28
CA ASP A 58 -11.62 4.76 -15.43
C ASP A 58 -10.62 5.47 -16.35
N LYS A 59 -10.68 5.20 -17.67
CA LYS A 59 -9.73 5.81 -18.62
C LYS A 59 -9.92 7.32 -18.79
N ARG A 60 -11.11 7.85 -18.54
CA ARG A 60 -11.45 9.28 -18.66
C ARG A 60 -11.32 9.98 -17.31
N GLN A 61 -11.64 9.29 -16.23
CA GLN A 61 -11.56 9.76 -14.86
C GLN A 61 -10.63 8.84 -14.06
N GLN A 62 -9.32 8.83 -14.35
CA GLN A 62 -8.33 7.90 -13.76
C GLN A 62 -8.24 7.91 -12.23
N HIS A 63 -8.83 8.92 -11.58
CA HIS A 63 -8.96 8.97 -10.14
C HIS A 63 -10.09 8.07 -9.60
N MET A 64 -11.01 7.59 -10.44
CA MET A 64 -12.07 6.66 -10.10
C MET A 64 -11.60 5.24 -10.35
N VAL A 65 -11.82 4.39 -9.35
CA VAL A 65 -11.55 2.95 -9.38
C VAL A 65 -12.88 2.21 -9.27
N TYR A 66 -13.17 1.34 -10.23
CA TYR A 66 -14.30 0.43 -10.26
C TYR A 66 -13.82 -0.99 -9.99
N CYS A 67 -14.17 -1.51 -8.81
CA CYS A 67 -13.70 -2.80 -8.30
C CYS A 67 -14.85 -3.76 -7.97
N GLY A 68 -16.09 -3.45 -8.37
CA GLY A 68 -17.22 -4.35 -8.30
C GLY A 68 -16.94 -5.67 -9.04
N GLY A 69 -17.13 -6.80 -8.37
CA GLY A 69 -16.80 -8.13 -8.90
C GLY A 69 -15.31 -8.49 -8.88
N ASP A 70 -14.44 -7.63 -8.34
CA ASP A 70 -13.03 -7.94 -8.08
C ASP A 70 -12.78 -8.17 -6.57
N GLN A 71 -11.77 -9.00 -6.25
CA GLN A 71 -11.33 -9.27 -4.87
C GLN A 71 -11.02 -7.98 -4.08
N LEU A 72 -10.55 -6.92 -4.74
CA LEU A 72 -10.33 -5.63 -4.10
C LEU A 72 -11.64 -4.98 -3.64
N GLY A 73 -12.69 -5.05 -4.45
CA GLY A 73 -14.02 -4.53 -4.09
C GLY A 73 -14.66 -5.33 -2.97
N GLU A 74 -14.52 -6.66 -2.98
CA GLU A 74 -14.95 -7.54 -1.88
C GLU A 74 -14.25 -7.18 -0.57
N LEU A 75 -12.94 -6.89 -0.61
CA LEU A 75 -12.15 -6.54 0.56
C LEU A 75 -12.48 -5.14 1.12
N LEU A 76 -12.78 -4.20 0.22
CA LEU A 76 -13.21 -2.85 0.55
C LEU A 76 -14.66 -2.82 1.04
N GLY A 77 -15.51 -3.73 0.54
CA GLY A 77 -16.96 -3.69 0.71
C GLY A 77 -17.62 -2.60 -0.15
N LEU A 78 -17.01 -2.25 -1.29
CA LEU A 78 -17.44 -1.16 -2.17
C LEU A 78 -17.33 -1.59 -3.63
N GLU A 79 -18.23 -1.08 -4.48
CA GLU A 79 -18.13 -1.29 -5.93
C GLU A 79 -17.19 -0.30 -6.61
N SER A 80 -17.02 0.89 -6.03
CA SER A 80 -16.11 1.91 -6.54
C SER A 80 -15.64 2.88 -5.46
N PHE A 81 -14.52 3.54 -5.71
CA PHE A 81 -14.01 4.62 -4.86
C PHE A 81 -13.13 5.59 -5.67
N SER A 82 -12.89 6.77 -5.09
CA SER A 82 -12.01 7.79 -5.66
C SER A 82 -10.65 7.75 -4.96
N VAL A 83 -9.55 7.71 -5.71
CA VAL A 83 -8.18 7.81 -5.14
C VAL A 83 -7.90 9.18 -4.51
N LYS A 84 -8.76 10.19 -4.78
CA LYS A 84 -8.70 11.48 -4.09
C LYS A 84 -9.16 11.39 -2.64
N ASP A 85 -9.99 10.40 -2.32
CA ASP A 85 -10.39 10.06 -0.96
C ASP A 85 -9.85 8.67 -0.59
N PRO A 86 -8.65 8.60 0.01
CA PRO A 86 -8.03 7.32 0.37
C PRO A 86 -8.64 6.67 1.63
N SER A 87 -9.64 7.30 2.27
CA SER A 87 -10.24 6.82 3.52
C SER A 87 -10.74 5.36 3.44
N PRO A 88 -11.47 4.93 2.38
CA PRO A 88 -11.91 3.54 2.26
C PRO A 88 -10.76 2.53 2.24
N VAL A 89 -9.65 2.90 1.60
CA VAL A 89 -8.43 2.08 1.54
C VAL A 89 -7.81 1.98 2.93
N TYR A 90 -7.65 3.10 3.64
CA TYR A 90 -7.08 3.09 4.99
C TYR A 90 -7.92 2.27 5.96
N ASP A 91 -9.25 2.36 5.88
CA ASP A 91 -10.13 1.58 6.75
C ASP A 91 -10.06 0.08 6.45
N MET A 92 -9.95 -0.30 5.16
CA MET A 92 -9.67 -1.68 4.78
C MET A 92 -8.32 -2.16 5.32
N LEU A 93 -7.26 -1.35 5.25
CA LEU A 93 -5.94 -1.71 5.75
C LEU A 93 -5.94 -1.93 7.26
N LYS A 94 -6.61 -1.08 8.03
CA LYS A 94 -6.75 -1.26 9.50
C LYS A 94 -7.38 -2.61 9.84
N ARG A 95 -8.32 -3.10 9.04
CA ARG A 95 -9.00 -4.41 9.24
C ARG A 95 -8.15 -5.60 8.77
N ASN A 96 -7.20 -5.38 7.86
CA ASN A 96 -6.49 -6.43 7.13
C ASN A 96 -4.98 -6.51 7.41
N LEU A 97 -4.43 -5.63 8.24
CA LEU A 97 -3.02 -5.66 8.63
C LEU A 97 -2.87 -6.00 10.12
N THR A 98 -1.91 -6.85 10.46
CA THR A 98 -1.45 -7.08 11.84
C THR A 98 0.00 -6.63 11.99
N SER A 99 0.36 -6.10 13.17
CA SER A 99 1.75 -5.69 13.44
C SER A 99 2.64 -6.92 13.57
N ALA A 100 3.75 -6.95 12.83
CA ALA A 100 4.62 -8.12 12.68
C ALA A 100 6.04 -7.92 13.25
N ALA A 101 6.21 -6.92 14.12
CA ALA A 101 7.46 -6.46 14.76
C ALA A 101 8.14 -5.26 14.07
N MET A 102 8.96 -4.54 14.86
CA MET A 102 9.79 -3.44 14.40
C MET A 102 11.01 -3.99 13.67
N ALA A 103 11.16 -3.70 12.38
CA ALA A 103 12.39 -4.02 11.65
C ALA A 103 13.03 -2.71 11.16
N GLY A 104 14.27 -2.46 11.57
CA GLY A 104 15.05 -1.36 11.02
C GLY A 104 15.35 -1.63 9.55
N ARG A 105 14.77 -0.87 8.63
CA ARG A 105 15.14 -0.87 7.20
C ARG A 105 15.54 0.53 6.79
N PHE A 106 16.68 0.64 6.12
CA PHE A 106 17.12 1.87 5.47
C PHE A 106 16.21 2.14 4.27
N VAL A 107 15.58 3.30 4.23
CA VAL A 107 14.81 3.76 3.06
C VAL A 107 15.50 4.99 2.50
N THR A 108 16.16 4.85 1.36
CA THR A 108 16.57 5.98 0.53
C THR A 108 15.32 6.72 0.05
N VAL A 109 15.33 8.03 0.25
CA VAL A 109 14.18 8.94 0.14
C VAL A 109 13.81 9.13 -1.34
N TRP A 110 12.66 8.58 -1.72
CA TRP A 110 11.53 9.31 -2.35
C TRP A 110 11.84 10.34 -3.45
N ALA A 111 12.59 9.97 -4.50
CA ALA A 111 12.71 10.79 -5.71
C ALA A 111 12.19 10.15 -7.01
N SER A 112 11.90 8.83 -7.07
CA SER A 112 11.77 8.15 -8.37
C SER A 112 10.40 7.53 -8.74
N ILE A 113 9.39 7.50 -7.87
CA ILE A 113 8.14 6.76 -8.18
C ILE A 113 6.98 7.65 -8.62
N PHE A 114 7.01 8.96 -8.36
CA PHE A 114 5.91 9.86 -8.77
C PHE A 114 5.87 10.18 -10.28
N ASN A 115 6.88 9.77 -11.08
CA ASN A 115 6.94 10.05 -12.52
C ASN A 115 6.64 8.85 -13.45
N VAL A 116 6.33 7.65 -12.94
CA VAL A 116 6.19 6.45 -13.80
C VAL A 116 4.74 5.98 -13.95
N VAL A 117 3.77 6.59 -13.27
CA VAL A 117 2.34 6.18 -13.33
C VAL A 117 1.47 7.20 -14.08
N LEU A 118 2.08 8.14 -14.81
CA LEU A 118 1.37 9.04 -15.74
C LEU A 118 2.21 9.41 -16.98
N MET A 119 2.91 8.44 -17.58
CA MET A 119 3.30 8.47 -18.99
C MET A 119 2.80 7.20 -19.68
#